data_AF-A0A9P1CXG4-F1
#
_entry.id   AF-A0A9P1CXG4-F1
#
_cell.length_a   1.000
_cell.length_b   1.000
_cell.length_c   1.000
_cell.angle_alpha   90.00
_cell.angle_beta   90.00
_cell.angle_gamma   90.00
#
_symmetry.space_group_name_H-M   'P 1'
#
loop_
_entity.id
_entity.type
_entity.pdbx_description
1 polymer ?
#
loop_
_entity_poly.entity_id
_entity_poly.type
_entity_poly.pdbx_seq_one_letter_code
_entity_poly.pdbx_strand_id
1 'polypeptide(L)'
;MSNLGTLIGDHDQRVTVSLPRTLHELKGHAQRHFSTKRGSSKPFRMFHHGKVVITHPNHMSNVKDGDVVILTANADEQGPPPLSTHQAHYVPHPLQAKKPPADQDGPKESVPFDGRSSYTVDYIPHPLEARDSAKPPKNVWEPGRTGVKTGKSTYACEYPWHNVKPPDKTSKQAPPGKAVPFEGLSSYQQDYVKHPARPRSATGRPKPQLPASGPFEGCTTYTTDYKRFQVPQTRPIRMDGSNLQSEPKPFEGSSEYRREYLKHPLNGPEILHLEPELGNPHVRRANWNVI
;
A
#
# COMPACT_ATOMS: atom_id res chain seq x y z
N MET A 1 13.33 32.66 -6.76
CA MET A 1 13.44 32.27 -8.19
C MET A 1 14.70 31.42 -8.32
N SER A 2 14.57 30.11 -8.18
CA SER A 2 15.70 29.18 -8.25
C SER A 2 16.10 28.98 -9.71
N ASN A 3 17.34 29.35 -10.05
CA ASN A 3 17.99 29.02 -11.31
C ASN A 3 18.13 27.49 -11.39
N LEU A 4 17.14 26.82 -11.97
CA LEU A 4 17.27 25.42 -12.36
C LEU A 4 18.10 25.41 -13.65
N GLY A 5 19.30 24.81 -13.58
CA GLY A 5 20.11 24.51 -14.75
C GLY A 5 19.28 23.76 -15.79
N THR A 6 19.58 23.97 -17.07
CA THR A 6 18.91 23.26 -18.16
C THR A 6 19.17 21.76 -17.98
N LEU A 7 18.11 20.99 -17.75
CA LEU A 7 18.20 19.54 -17.67
C LEU A 7 18.53 19.00 -19.06
N ILE A 8 19.49 18.07 -19.13
CA ILE A 8 19.92 17.44 -20.37
C ILE A 8 19.27 16.06 -20.44
N GLY A 9 18.65 15.74 -21.57
CA GLY A 9 18.02 14.45 -21.84
C GLY A 9 19.02 13.45 -22.41
N ASP A 10 18.78 12.16 -22.15
CA ASP A 10 19.50 11.05 -22.79
C ASP A 10 18.85 10.69 -24.13
N HIS A 11 19.51 11.08 -25.22
CA HIS A 11 19.04 10.83 -26.59
C HIS A 11 19.01 9.33 -26.95
N ASP A 12 19.84 8.50 -26.34
CA ASP A 12 19.91 7.06 -26.64
C ASP A 12 18.64 6.32 -26.16
N GLN A 13 17.94 6.90 -25.18
CA GLN A 13 16.69 6.38 -24.63
C GLN A 13 15.46 7.15 -25.12
N ARG A 14 15.60 7.99 -26.16
CA ARG A 14 14.51 8.78 -26.74
C ARG A 14 13.40 7.88 -27.27
N VAL A 15 12.16 8.27 -26.96
CA VAL A 15 10.95 7.63 -27.48
C VAL A 15 10.09 8.67 -28.17
N THR A 16 9.73 8.39 -29.44
CA THR A 16 8.83 9.23 -30.22
C THR A 16 7.40 8.76 -30.05
N VAL A 17 6.51 9.68 -29.67
CA VAL A 17 5.08 9.44 -29.49
C VAL A 17 4.29 10.43 -30.34
N SER A 18 3.00 10.17 -30.57
CA SER A 18 2.08 11.16 -31.15
C SER A 18 1.99 12.39 -30.25
N LEU A 19 1.86 13.58 -30.84
CA LEU A 19 1.74 14.83 -30.09
C LEU A 19 0.50 14.80 -29.16
N PRO A 20 0.70 14.80 -27.83
CA PRO A 20 -0.40 14.72 -26.89
C PRO A 20 -1.16 16.03 -26.82
N ARG A 21 -2.50 15.96 -26.87
CA ARG A 21 -3.37 17.16 -26.78
C ARG A 21 -3.62 17.58 -25.34
N THR A 22 -3.46 16.65 -24.40
CA THR A 22 -3.71 16.89 -22.98
C THR A 22 -2.54 16.48 -22.10
N LEU A 23 -2.43 17.11 -20.93
CA LEU A 23 -1.39 16.78 -19.95
C LEU A 23 -1.54 15.36 -19.38
N HIS A 24 -2.78 14.84 -19.34
CA HIS A 24 -3.04 13.46 -18.93
C HIS A 24 -2.49 12.46 -19.95
N GLU A 25 -2.67 12.73 -21.24
CA GLU A 25 -2.14 11.91 -22.34
C GLU A 25 -0.61 11.90 -22.34
N LEU A 26 0.03 13.06 -22.17
CA LEU A 26 1.49 13.17 -22.02
C LEU A 26 2.02 12.33 -20.84
N LYS A 27 1.35 12.41 -19.68
CA LYS A 27 1.68 11.57 -18.50
C LYS A 27 1.51 10.08 -18.80
N GLY A 28 0.45 9.71 -19.53
CA GLY A 28 0.20 8.33 -19.95
C GLY A 28 1.29 7.79 -20.87
N HIS A 29 1.74 8.58 -21.86
CA HIS A 29 2.87 8.20 -22.71
C HIS A 29 4.16 8.02 -21.90
N ALA A 30 4.46 8.94 -20.98
CA ALA A 30 5.62 8.83 -20.10
C ALA A 30 5.58 7.54 -19.26
N GLN A 31 4.43 7.21 -18.65
CA GLN A 31 4.26 5.99 -17.84
C GLN A 31 4.34 4.68 -18.63
N ARG A 32 3.89 4.67 -19.89
CA ARG A 32 3.95 3.46 -20.72
C ARG A 32 5.37 3.15 -21.19
N HIS A 33 6.15 4.18 -21.50
CA HIS A 33 7.46 4.02 -22.11
C HIS A 33 8.62 4.08 -21.11
N PHE A 34 8.45 4.73 -19.96
CA PHE A 34 9.46 4.86 -18.93
C PHE A 34 8.96 4.30 -17.61
N SER A 35 9.82 3.56 -16.91
CA SER A 35 9.52 3.02 -15.57
C SER A 35 10.44 3.61 -14.51
N THR A 36 9.87 3.84 -13.33
CA THR A 36 10.61 4.23 -12.11
C THR A 36 10.99 2.98 -11.33
N LYS A 37 12.20 2.93 -10.76
CA LYS A 37 12.66 1.74 -10.01
C LYS A 37 11.68 1.33 -8.88
N ARG A 38 11.34 0.03 -8.89
CA ARG A 38 10.66 -0.79 -7.86
C ARG A 38 9.39 -0.16 -7.24
N GLY A 39 8.27 -0.32 -7.94
CA GLY A 39 6.92 -0.29 -7.34
C GLY A 39 6.38 1.08 -6.95
N SER A 40 7.13 2.18 -7.17
CA SER A 40 6.61 3.53 -6.92
C SER A 40 5.79 4.00 -8.12
N SER A 41 4.46 4.03 -7.98
CA SER A 41 3.55 4.76 -8.89
C SER A 41 3.65 6.27 -8.63
N LYS A 42 4.87 6.82 -8.61
CA LYS A 42 5.10 8.25 -8.44
C LYS A 42 5.00 8.91 -9.84
N PRO A 43 4.30 10.05 -9.96
CA PRO A 43 4.23 10.76 -11.23
C PRO A 43 5.62 11.28 -11.62
N PHE A 44 5.95 11.28 -12.91
CA PHE A 44 7.17 11.92 -13.43
C PHE A 44 7.05 13.44 -13.35
N ARG A 45 8.18 14.12 -13.11
CA ARG A 45 8.28 15.57 -13.38
C ARG A 45 8.74 15.73 -14.82
N MET A 46 8.02 16.54 -15.58
CA MET A 46 8.22 16.69 -17.03
C MET A 46 8.71 18.09 -17.32
N PHE A 47 9.74 18.22 -18.15
CA PHE A 47 10.32 19.50 -18.51
C PHE A 47 10.34 19.68 -20.02
N HIS A 48 9.71 20.74 -20.50
CA HIS A 48 9.81 21.16 -21.89
C HIS A 48 11.21 21.71 -22.15
N HIS A 49 11.94 21.11 -23.09
CA HIS A 49 13.34 21.44 -23.44
C HIS A 49 14.29 21.54 -22.23
N GLY A 50 13.99 20.83 -21.14
CA GLY A 50 14.78 20.88 -19.90
C GLY A 50 14.75 22.21 -19.14
N LYS A 51 13.91 23.17 -19.56
CA LYS A 51 13.85 24.53 -18.99
C LYS A 51 12.54 24.79 -18.24
N VAL A 52 11.41 24.41 -18.82
CA VAL A 52 10.08 24.76 -18.28
C VAL A 52 9.39 23.51 -17.73
N VAL A 53 9.04 23.53 -16.44
CA VAL A 53 8.30 22.41 -15.82
C VAL A 53 6.86 22.38 -16.34
N ILE A 54 6.41 21.24 -16.86
CA ILE A 54 5.04 21.00 -17.29
C ILE A 54 4.24 20.44 -16.11
N THR A 55 3.58 21.32 -15.35
CA THR A 55 2.72 20.95 -14.20
C THR A 55 1.23 21.13 -14.52
N HIS A 56 0.87 22.25 -15.13
CA HIS A 56 -0.52 22.64 -15.39
C HIS A 56 -0.90 22.41 -16.86
N PRO A 57 -2.19 22.18 -17.16
CA PRO A 57 -2.67 21.98 -18.53
C PRO A 57 -2.29 23.12 -19.48
N ASN A 58 -2.21 24.35 -18.99
CA ASN A 58 -1.83 25.53 -19.79
C ASN A 58 -0.41 25.43 -20.36
N HIS A 59 0.47 24.62 -19.80
CA HIS A 59 1.83 24.46 -20.34
C HIS A 59 1.84 23.60 -21.61
N MET A 60 0.77 22.84 -21.88
CA MET A 60 0.64 22.02 -23.09
C MET A 60 0.51 22.85 -24.37
N SER A 61 -0.01 24.08 -24.30
CA SER A 61 -0.12 24.96 -25.48
C SER A 61 1.23 25.37 -26.05
N ASN A 62 2.30 25.25 -25.26
CA ASN A 62 3.65 25.61 -25.67
C ASN A 62 4.43 24.43 -26.27
N VAL A 63 3.85 23.23 -26.22
CA VAL A 63 4.43 22.00 -26.73
C VAL A 63 3.98 21.81 -28.18
N LYS A 64 4.94 21.74 -29.10
CA LYS A 64 4.73 21.66 -30.54
C LYS A 64 5.28 20.37 -31.13
N ASP A 65 4.96 20.13 -32.40
CA ASP A 65 5.54 19.06 -33.21
C ASP A 65 7.08 19.12 -33.18
N GLY A 66 7.71 17.98 -32.88
CA GLY A 66 9.17 17.83 -32.80
C GLY A 66 9.81 18.28 -31.48
N ASP A 67 9.04 18.78 -30.51
CA ASP A 67 9.60 19.18 -29.21
C ASP A 67 10.06 17.99 -28.36
N VAL A 68 11.01 18.27 -27.44
CA VAL A 68 11.57 17.30 -26.52
C VAL A 68 11.09 17.59 -25.09
N VAL A 69 10.57 16.55 -24.43
CA VAL A 69 10.18 16.59 -23.03
C VAL A 69 11.05 15.64 -22.22
N ILE A 70 11.75 16.20 -21.24
CA ILE A 70 12.66 15.49 -20.36
C ILE A 70 11.93 15.04 -19.10
N LEU A 71 12.06 13.76 -18.76
CA LEU A 71 11.41 13.11 -17.64
C LEU A 71 12.41 12.94 -16.48
N THR A 72 12.06 13.45 -15.30
CA THR A 72 12.81 13.22 -14.06
C THR A 72 11.96 12.45 -13.06
N ALA A 73 12.63 11.60 -12.26
CA ALA A 73 11.99 10.99 -11.09
C ALA A 73 11.85 12.06 -10.00
N ASN A 74 10.66 12.17 -9.39
CA ASN A 74 10.50 12.98 -8.19
C ASN A 74 11.31 12.34 -7.07
N ALA A 75 12.57 12.77 -6.91
CA ALA A 75 13.31 12.61 -5.69
C ALA A 75 12.65 13.49 -4.63
N ASP A 76 12.38 12.90 -3.48
CA ASP A 76 11.55 13.45 -2.43
C ASP A 76 12.03 14.85 -1.97
N GLU A 77 11.30 15.91 -2.36
CA GLU A 77 11.03 17.01 -1.43
C GLU A 77 9.78 16.64 -0.61
N GLN A 78 9.78 15.45 -0.01
CA GLN A 78 8.95 15.24 1.15
C GLN A 78 9.71 15.87 2.31
N GLY A 79 9.35 17.12 2.64
CA GLY A 79 9.48 17.55 4.03
C GLY A 79 8.87 16.46 4.93
N PRO A 80 9.36 16.32 6.17
CA PRO A 80 8.91 15.26 7.06
C PRO A 80 7.38 15.17 7.05
N PRO A 81 6.79 13.96 7.00
CA PRO A 81 5.35 13.79 6.89
C PRO A 81 4.66 14.64 7.96
N PRO A 82 3.52 15.28 7.66
CA PRO A 82 2.83 16.11 8.63
C PRO A 82 2.49 15.27 9.85
N LEU A 83 3.16 15.57 10.97
CA LEU A 83 2.89 14.93 12.26
C LEU A 83 1.52 15.42 12.75
N SER A 84 0.72 14.49 13.27
CA SER A 84 -0.53 14.85 13.95
C SER A 84 -0.22 15.75 15.15
N THR A 85 -1.14 16.67 15.50
CA THR A 85 -1.03 17.51 16.70
C THR A 85 -0.76 16.69 17.95
N HIS A 86 -1.32 15.48 18.02
CA HIS A 86 -1.05 14.53 19.10
C HIS A 86 0.40 14.04 19.11
N GLN A 87 0.95 13.64 17.97
CA GLN A 87 2.34 13.17 17.87
C GLN A 87 3.35 14.30 18.08
N ALA A 88 3.01 15.54 17.69
CA ALA A 88 3.84 16.71 17.89
C ALA A 88 3.87 17.19 19.35
N HIS A 89 2.72 17.14 20.04
CA HIS A 89 2.60 17.67 21.42
C HIS A 89 2.85 16.63 22.52
N TYR A 90 2.62 15.33 22.25
CA TYR A 90 2.79 14.27 23.25
C TYR A 90 4.06 13.46 22.98
N VAL A 91 5.20 14.08 23.28
CA VAL A 91 6.52 13.43 23.24
C VAL A 91 6.89 12.98 24.65
N PRO A 92 7.41 11.75 24.86
CA PRO A 92 7.85 11.31 26.19
C PRO A 92 9.00 12.19 26.68
N HIS A 93 8.74 13.00 27.71
CA HIS A 93 9.77 13.77 28.39
C HIS A 93 10.45 12.93 29.47
N PRO A 94 11.79 12.91 29.56
CA PRO A 94 12.49 12.24 30.64
C PRO A 94 12.08 12.88 31.97
N LEU A 95 11.57 12.06 32.89
CA LEU A 95 11.17 12.52 34.22
C LEU A 95 12.42 12.96 35.00
N GLN A 96 12.56 14.26 35.23
CA GLN A 96 13.60 14.77 36.11
C GLN A 96 13.25 14.40 37.56
N ALA A 97 14.17 13.71 38.23
CA ALA A 97 14.05 13.47 39.66
C ALA A 97 13.99 14.83 40.38
N LYS A 98 12.95 15.04 41.20
CA LYS A 98 12.85 16.25 42.03
C LYS A 98 14.10 16.31 42.91
N LYS A 99 14.81 17.44 42.89
CA LYS A 99 15.83 17.71 43.91
C LYS A 99 15.12 17.66 45.27
N PRO A 100 15.66 16.94 46.27
CA PRO A 100 15.14 17.03 47.62
C PRO A 100 15.13 18.51 48.03
N PRO A 101 14.12 18.97 48.80
CA PRO A 101 14.15 20.32 49.36
C PRO A 101 15.49 20.50 50.07
N ALA A 102 16.12 21.66 49.88
CA ALA A 102 17.35 21.98 50.58
C ALA A 102 17.12 21.81 52.08
N ASP A 103 17.99 21.04 52.75
CA ASP A 103 17.97 20.92 54.21
C ASP A 103 18.03 22.34 54.78
N GLN A 104 16.94 22.76 55.41
CA GLN A 104 16.93 23.99 56.20
C GLN A 104 17.66 23.69 57.51
N ASP A 105 19.00 23.73 57.46
CA ASP A 105 19.84 23.78 58.64
C ASP A 105 19.69 25.16 59.30
N GLY A 106 18.55 25.34 59.99
CA GLY A 106 18.41 26.40 60.98
C GLY A 106 19.33 26.10 62.19
N PRO A 107 19.88 27.12 62.88
CA PRO A 107 20.69 26.89 64.07
C PRO A 107 19.86 26.21 65.16
N LYS A 108 20.11 24.93 65.41
CA LYS A 108 19.58 24.22 66.58
C LYS A 108 20.57 24.38 67.74
N GLU A 109 20.71 25.60 68.24
CA GLU A 109 21.35 25.80 69.54
C GLU A 109 20.34 25.42 70.63
N SER A 110 20.36 24.16 71.05
CA SER A 110 19.60 23.72 72.22
C SER A 110 20.39 24.08 73.47
N VAL A 111 20.04 25.19 74.12
CA VAL A 111 20.50 25.46 75.48
C VAL A 111 19.74 24.51 76.42
N PRO A 112 20.42 23.73 77.29
CA PRO A 112 19.73 22.83 78.21
C PRO A 112 18.83 23.65 79.16
N PHE A 113 17.55 23.33 79.18
CA PHE A 113 16.56 23.99 80.02
C PHE A 113 16.68 23.51 81.47
N ASP A 114 17.23 24.36 82.34
CA ASP A 114 17.37 24.08 83.78
C ASP A 114 16.18 24.64 84.57
N GLY A 115 14.97 24.18 84.23
CA GLY A 115 13.75 24.50 84.95
C GLY A 115 13.26 23.32 85.78
N ARG A 116 13.65 23.25 87.06
CA ARG A 116 13.04 22.33 88.03
C ARG A 116 12.09 23.11 88.93
N SER A 117 10.86 22.62 89.09
CA SER A 117 9.90 23.22 90.02
C SER A 117 10.30 22.93 91.46
N SER A 118 9.94 23.79 92.42
CA SER A 118 10.18 23.52 93.85
C SER A 118 9.59 22.16 94.27
N TYR A 119 8.41 21.82 93.75
CA TYR A 119 7.78 20.52 93.98
C TYR A 119 8.66 19.32 93.59
N THR A 120 9.37 19.40 92.45
CA THR A 120 10.25 18.29 92.01
C THR A 120 11.52 18.17 92.83
N VAL A 121 11.96 19.26 93.47
CA VAL A 121 13.11 19.25 94.38
C VAL A 121 12.71 18.73 95.76
N ASP A 122 11.52 19.10 96.24
CA ASP A 122 11.09 18.83 97.62
C ASP A 122 10.48 17.43 97.81
N TYR A 123 9.82 16.87 96.78
CA TYR A 123 9.11 15.59 96.86
C TYR A 123 9.80 14.49 96.07
N ILE A 124 10.91 13.99 96.62
CA ILE A 124 11.66 12.85 96.05
C ILE A 124 11.13 11.55 96.69
N PRO A 125 10.97 10.44 95.94
CA PRO A 125 10.53 9.17 96.51
C PRO A 125 11.51 8.68 97.58
N HIS A 126 11.05 8.63 98.83
CA HIS A 126 11.80 8.01 99.91
C HIS A 126 11.64 6.48 99.84
N PRO A 127 12.71 5.71 100.08
CA PRO A 127 12.61 4.26 100.13
C PRO A 127 11.62 3.84 101.22
N LEU A 128 10.54 3.19 100.81
CA LEU A 128 9.54 2.60 101.70
C LEU A 128 10.04 1.22 102.11
N GLU A 129 10.39 1.02 103.37
CA GLU A 129 10.65 -0.33 103.88
C GLU A 129 9.35 -1.14 103.88
N ALA A 130 9.37 -2.31 103.24
CA ALA A 130 8.24 -3.22 103.21
C ALA A 130 7.99 -3.76 104.63
N ARG A 131 6.86 -3.38 105.23
CA ARG A 131 6.40 -3.98 106.50
C ARG A 131 6.06 -5.44 106.28
N ASP A 132 6.54 -6.31 107.16
CA ASP A 132 6.12 -7.71 107.17
C ASP A 132 4.61 -7.81 107.38
N SER A 133 3.93 -8.52 106.48
CA SER A 133 2.50 -8.79 106.59
C SER A 133 2.21 -9.61 107.86
N ALA A 134 1.35 -9.10 108.74
CA ALA A 134 0.86 -9.83 109.90
C ALA A 134 -0.03 -11.00 109.42
N LYS A 135 0.56 -12.17 109.18
CA LYS A 135 -0.20 -13.38 108.89
C LYS A 135 -0.94 -13.82 110.16
N PRO A 136 -2.23 -14.20 110.09
CA PRO A 136 -2.93 -14.75 111.24
C PRO A 136 -2.21 -16.02 111.73
N PRO A 137 -2.21 -16.30 113.05
CA PRO A 137 -1.56 -17.50 113.58
C PRO A 137 -2.18 -18.74 112.94
N LYS A 138 -1.33 -19.71 112.60
CA LYS A 138 -1.64 -20.91 111.79
C LYS A 138 -2.71 -21.84 112.39
N ASN A 139 -3.26 -21.51 113.56
CA ASN A 139 -4.24 -22.30 114.30
C ASN A 139 -5.67 -21.74 114.21
N VAL A 140 -5.97 -20.85 113.27
CA VAL A 140 -7.35 -20.53 112.90
C VAL A 140 -7.88 -21.68 112.03
N TRP A 141 -8.80 -22.49 112.57
CA TRP A 141 -9.52 -23.50 111.80
C TRP A 141 -10.42 -22.80 110.77
N GLU A 142 -10.10 -22.97 109.48
CA GLU A 142 -10.92 -22.49 108.37
C GLU A 142 -11.89 -23.60 107.93
N PRO A 143 -13.22 -23.42 108.05
CA PRO A 143 -14.17 -24.36 107.46
C PRO A 143 -14.12 -24.22 105.94
N GLY A 144 -13.61 -25.24 105.25
CA GLY A 144 -13.57 -25.28 103.78
C GLY A 144 -12.24 -25.71 103.17
N ARG A 145 -11.20 -25.99 103.97
CA ARG A 145 -9.96 -26.63 103.48
C ARG A 145 -10.07 -28.15 103.43
N THR A 146 -11.14 -28.66 102.83
CA THR A 146 -11.06 -29.99 102.20
C THR A 146 -10.32 -29.78 100.89
N GLY A 147 -9.13 -30.35 100.75
CA GLY A 147 -8.24 -30.19 99.58
C GLY A 147 -8.78 -30.73 98.25
N VAL A 148 -10.09 -30.93 98.14
CA VAL A 148 -10.79 -31.30 96.92
C VAL A 148 -11.21 -30.01 96.25
N LYS A 149 -10.40 -29.55 95.29
CA LYS A 149 -10.80 -28.45 94.42
C LYS A 149 -12.13 -28.84 93.75
N THR A 150 -13.17 -28.03 93.92
CA THR A 150 -14.43 -28.18 93.19
C THR A 150 -14.12 -28.44 91.71
N GLY A 151 -14.60 -29.58 91.19
CA GLY A 151 -14.34 -29.98 89.81
C GLY A 151 -14.73 -28.85 88.85
N LYS A 152 -13.93 -28.67 87.80
CA LYS A 152 -14.24 -27.68 86.76
C LYS A 152 -15.63 -28.01 86.20
N SER A 153 -16.45 -26.98 85.93
CA SER A 153 -17.77 -27.16 85.35
C SER A 153 -17.68 -27.91 84.01
N THR A 154 -18.74 -28.63 83.64
CA THR A 154 -18.82 -29.35 82.35
C THR A 154 -18.51 -28.41 81.17
N TYR A 155 -19.02 -27.18 81.23
CA TYR A 155 -18.74 -26.13 80.25
C TYR A 155 -17.23 -25.83 80.09
N ALA A 156 -16.49 -25.72 81.19
CA ALA A 156 -15.04 -25.44 81.15
C ALA A 156 -14.22 -26.61 80.58
N CYS A 157 -14.76 -27.83 80.64
CA CYS A 157 -14.13 -29.02 80.07
C CYS A 157 -14.50 -29.24 78.59
N GLU A 158 -15.73 -28.91 78.19
CA GLU A 158 -16.26 -29.17 76.85
C GLU A 158 -15.90 -28.09 75.82
N TYR A 159 -15.62 -26.85 76.26
CA TYR A 159 -15.31 -25.71 75.38
C TYR A 159 -13.92 -25.11 75.62
N PRO A 160 -12.82 -25.88 75.53
CA PRO A 160 -11.48 -25.30 75.53
C PRO A 160 -11.22 -24.54 74.21
N TRP A 161 -10.27 -23.60 74.23
CA TRP A 161 -9.88 -22.89 73.02
C TRP A 161 -9.31 -23.86 71.98
N HIS A 162 -9.90 -23.90 70.79
CA HIS A 162 -9.43 -24.73 69.68
C HIS A 162 -8.51 -23.93 68.74
N ASN A 163 -7.34 -24.46 68.44
CA ASN A 163 -6.46 -23.90 67.41
C ASN A 163 -6.88 -24.43 66.03
N VAL A 164 -7.54 -23.58 65.25
CA VAL A 164 -7.95 -23.91 63.87
C VAL A 164 -6.79 -23.63 62.92
N LYS A 165 -6.45 -24.59 62.05
CA LYS A 165 -5.46 -24.35 60.99
C LYS A 165 -6.04 -23.32 59.99
N PRO A 166 -5.25 -22.32 59.55
CA PRO A 166 -5.67 -21.45 58.47
C PRO A 166 -6.04 -22.27 57.23
N PRO A 167 -7.05 -21.85 56.43
CA PRO A 167 -7.36 -22.53 55.18
C PRO A 167 -6.12 -22.49 54.27
N ASP A 168 -5.84 -23.60 53.59
CA ASP A 168 -4.77 -23.66 52.59
C ASP A 168 -5.04 -22.58 51.53
N LYS A 169 -4.03 -21.73 51.29
CA LYS A 169 -4.11 -20.69 50.27
C LYS A 169 -4.44 -21.36 48.93
N THR A 170 -5.56 -20.98 48.33
CA THR A 170 -6.01 -21.53 47.06
C THR A 170 -4.87 -21.47 46.04
N SER A 171 -4.63 -22.61 45.39
CA SER A 171 -3.61 -22.75 44.34
C SER A 171 -3.72 -21.58 43.36
N LYS A 172 -2.58 -20.98 43.02
CA LYS A 172 -2.49 -19.96 41.96
C LYS A 172 -3.26 -20.45 40.73
N GLN A 173 -4.04 -19.56 40.12
CA GLN A 173 -4.81 -19.85 38.92
C GLN A 173 -3.93 -20.61 37.91
N ALA A 174 -4.48 -21.69 37.34
CA ALA A 174 -3.80 -22.44 36.30
C ALA A 174 -3.34 -21.49 35.18
N PRO A 175 -2.20 -21.75 34.53
CA PRO A 175 -1.74 -20.92 33.41
C PRO A 175 -2.87 -20.82 32.38
N PRO A 176 -3.04 -19.64 31.72
CA PRO A 176 -4.07 -19.48 30.71
C PRO A 176 -3.89 -20.60 29.67
N GLY A 177 -4.99 -21.27 29.33
CA GLY A 177 -4.99 -22.35 28.35
C GLY A 177 -4.33 -21.92 27.04
N LYS A 178 -3.83 -22.89 26.26
CA LYS A 178 -3.21 -22.63 24.96
C LYS A 178 -4.17 -21.76 24.11
N ALA A 179 -3.65 -20.67 23.54
CA ALA A 179 -4.42 -19.77 22.71
C ALA A 179 -5.04 -20.54 21.54
N VAL A 180 -6.37 -20.69 21.56
CA VAL A 180 -7.11 -21.29 20.45
C VAL A 180 -7.19 -20.22 19.35
N PRO A 181 -6.77 -20.52 18.12
CA PRO A 181 -6.89 -19.56 17.03
C PRO A 181 -8.35 -19.23 16.76
N PHE A 182 -8.64 -17.96 16.46
CA PHE A 182 -9.98 -17.49 16.14
C PHE A 182 -10.35 -17.92 14.70
N GLU A 183 -11.35 -18.80 14.58
CA GLU A 183 -11.82 -19.36 13.30
C GLU A 183 -12.98 -18.55 12.67
N GLY A 184 -13.17 -17.29 13.06
CA GLY A 184 -14.23 -16.45 12.52
C GLY A 184 -13.94 -16.01 11.09
N LEU A 185 -14.52 -16.70 10.11
CA LEU A 185 -14.59 -16.24 8.73
C LEU A 185 -15.84 -15.38 8.52
N SER A 186 -15.70 -14.30 7.75
CA SER A 186 -16.85 -13.49 7.34
C SER A 186 -17.76 -14.27 6.39
N SER A 187 -19.07 -13.96 6.38
CA SER A 187 -20.01 -14.55 5.40
C SER A 187 -19.52 -14.35 3.98
N TYR A 188 -18.94 -13.19 3.66
CA TYR A 188 -18.35 -12.91 2.37
C TYR A 188 -17.24 -13.89 1.96
N GLN A 189 -16.35 -14.26 2.89
CA GLN A 189 -15.29 -15.23 2.61
C GLN A 189 -15.82 -16.66 2.44
N GLN A 190 -16.93 -16.99 3.09
CA GLN A 190 -17.60 -18.28 2.93
C GLN A 190 -18.37 -18.36 1.61
N ASP A 191 -19.00 -17.26 1.19
CA ASP A 191 -19.90 -17.24 0.04
C ASP A 191 -19.17 -17.03 -1.30
N TYR A 192 -18.09 -16.22 -1.33
CA TYR A 192 -17.41 -15.81 -2.57
C TYR A 192 -16.10 -16.56 -2.78
N VAL A 193 -16.19 -17.86 -3.08
CA VAL A 193 -15.03 -18.70 -3.43
C VAL A 193 -14.85 -18.78 -4.95
N LYS A 194 -13.60 -18.83 -5.42
CA LYS A 194 -13.28 -18.95 -6.85
C LYS A 194 -13.73 -20.32 -7.39
N HIS A 195 -14.83 -20.34 -8.13
CA HIS A 195 -15.27 -21.55 -8.83
C HIS A 195 -14.39 -21.85 -10.06
N PRO A 196 -14.17 -23.14 -10.40
CA PRO A 196 -13.45 -23.50 -11.60
C PRO A 196 -14.24 -23.06 -12.85
N ALA A 197 -13.59 -22.26 -13.71
CA ALA A 197 -14.19 -21.83 -14.97
C ALA A 197 -14.29 -23.04 -15.91
N ARG A 198 -15.49 -23.38 -16.37
CA ARG A 198 -15.66 -24.37 -17.43
C ARG A 198 -15.10 -23.79 -18.74
N PRO A 199 -14.21 -24.51 -19.45
CA PRO A 199 -13.78 -24.07 -20.77
C PRO A 199 -15.01 -23.99 -21.67
N ARG A 200 -15.13 -22.87 -22.39
CA ARG A 200 -16.20 -22.67 -23.37
C ARG A 200 -16.06 -23.77 -24.42
N SER A 201 -17.04 -24.68 -24.51
CA SER A 201 -17.09 -25.67 -25.58
C SER A 201 -17.26 -24.91 -26.88
N ALA A 202 -16.15 -24.66 -27.58
CA ALA A 202 -16.18 -24.18 -28.95
C ALA A 202 -16.63 -25.34 -29.84
N THR A 203 -17.93 -25.64 -29.83
CA THR A 203 -18.56 -26.31 -30.96
C THR A 203 -18.59 -25.30 -32.09
N GLY A 204 -17.45 -25.14 -32.78
CA GLY A 204 -17.40 -24.47 -34.06
C GLY A 204 -18.46 -25.09 -34.97
N ARG A 205 -19.24 -24.25 -35.66
CA ARG A 205 -20.25 -24.74 -36.62
C ARG A 205 -19.60 -25.76 -37.55
N PRO A 206 -20.23 -26.92 -37.82
CA PRO A 206 -19.70 -27.86 -38.79
C PRO A 206 -19.58 -27.14 -40.14
N LYS A 207 -18.39 -27.20 -40.75
CA LYS A 207 -18.18 -26.67 -42.10
C LYS A 207 -19.13 -27.44 -43.05
N PRO A 208 -19.92 -26.76 -43.90
CA PRO A 208 -20.72 -27.45 -44.90
C PRO A 208 -19.81 -28.30 -45.79
N GLN A 209 -19.98 -29.62 -45.78
CA GLN A 209 -19.30 -30.49 -46.73
C GLN A 209 -19.95 -30.28 -48.10
N LEU A 210 -19.19 -29.74 -49.05
CA LEU A 210 -19.64 -29.76 -50.45
C LEU A 210 -19.62 -31.21 -50.95
N PRO A 211 -20.65 -31.65 -51.71
CA PRO A 211 -20.64 -32.96 -52.32
C PRO A 211 -19.45 -33.06 -53.29
N ALA A 212 -18.80 -34.22 -53.31
CA ALA A 212 -17.70 -34.49 -54.22
C ALA A 212 -18.22 -34.41 -55.67
N SER A 213 -17.84 -33.35 -56.39
CA SER A 213 -18.10 -33.22 -57.82
C SER A 213 -17.12 -34.11 -58.57
N GLY A 214 -17.62 -35.19 -59.17
CA GLY A 214 -16.84 -35.99 -60.13
C GLY A 214 -16.50 -35.17 -61.39
N PRO A 215 -15.53 -35.61 -62.21
CA PRO A 215 -15.21 -34.94 -63.47
C PRO A 215 -16.45 -34.93 -64.38
N PHE A 216 -16.80 -33.77 -64.92
CA PHE A 216 -17.93 -33.62 -65.84
C PHE A 216 -17.46 -33.91 -67.28
N GLU A 217 -17.88 -35.05 -67.82
CA GLU A 217 -17.53 -35.50 -69.19
C GLU A 217 -18.49 -34.99 -70.27
N GLY A 218 -19.37 -34.03 -69.94
CA GLY A 218 -20.33 -33.48 -70.89
C GLY A 218 -19.69 -32.57 -71.92
N CYS A 219 -19.47 -33.07 -73.14
CA CYS A 219 -19.18 -32.25 -74.30
C CYS A 219 -20.48 -31.99 -75.09
N THR A 220 -20.75 -30.74 -75.46
CA THR A 220 -21.91 -30.43 -76.30
C THR A 220 -21.70 -30.95 -77.70
N THR A 221 -22.79 -31.31 -78.39
CA THR A 221 -22.76 -31.73 -79.81
C THR A 221 -22.08 -30.70 -80.71
N TYR A 222 -22.25 -29.40 -80.39
CA TYR A 222 -21.54 -28.33 -81.09
C TYR A 222 -20.00 -28.49 -81.02
N THR A 223 -19.47 -28.84 -79.84
CA THR A 223 -18.02 -28.97 -79.63
C THR A 223 -17.46 -30.24 -80.29
N THR A 224 -18.27 -31.29 -80.41
CA THR A 224 -17.89 -32.52 -81.12
C THR A 224 -17.89 -32.33 -82.63
N ASP A 225 -18.89 -31.62 -83.15
CA ASP A 225 -19.21 -31.58 -84.57
C ASP A 225 -18.48 -30.43 -85.30
N TYR A 226 -18.23 -29.32 -84.62
CA TYR A 226 -17.58 -28.14 -85.20
C TYR A 226 -16.13 -27.99 -84.71
N LYS A 227 -15.27 -28.88 -85.21
CA LYS A 227 -13.81 -28.77 -85.00
C LYS A 227 -13.18 -27.97 -86.14
N ARG A 228 -12.10 -27.24 -85.86
CA ARG A 228 -11.38 -26.46 -86.89
C ARG A 228 -10.74 -27.41 -87.89
N PHE A 229 -11.36 -27.56 -89.05
CA PHE A 229 -10.76 -28.21 -90.21
C PHE A 229 -9.72 -27.27 -90.83
N GLN A 230 -8.54 -27.81 -91.18
CA GLN A 230 -7.52 -27.04 -91.91
C GLN A 230 -7.97 -26.92 -93.36
N VAL A 231 -8.44 -25.73 -93.74
CA VAL A 231 -8.82 -25.40 -95.11
C VAL A 231 -7.61 -24.73 -95.79
N PRO A 232 -7.25 -25.09 -97.04
CA PRO A 232 -6.21 -24.39 -97.78
C PRO A 232 -6.55 -22.90 -97.90
N GLN A 233 -5.60 -22.04 -97.49
CA GLN A 233 -5.75 -20.59 -97.49
C GLN A 233 -5.86 -20.06 -98.91
N THR A 234 -7.00 -19.45 -99.26
CA THR A 234 -7.13 -18.64 -100.47
C THR A 234 -6.48 -17.28 -100.24
N ARG A 235 -5.80 -16.74 -101.26
CA ARG A 235 -5.15 -15.42 -101.18
C ARG A 235 -6.21 -14.32 -101.33
N PRO A 236 -6.28 -13.34 -100.43
CA PRO A 236 -7.22 -12.24 -100.57
C PRO A 236 -6.85 -11.34 -101.74
N ILE A 237 -7.85 -10.93 -102.53
CA ILE A 237 -7.72 -9.83 -103.49
C ILE A 237 -7.65 -8.54 -102.68
N ARG A 238 -6.53 -7.82 -102.78
CA ARG A 238 -6.35 -6.51 -102.13
C ARG A 238 -7.12 -5.47 -102.95
N MET A 239 -8.08 -4.80 -102.33
CA MET A 239 -8.58 -3.53 -102.87
C MET A 239 -7.57 -2.43 -102.53
N ASP A 240 -7.31 -1.56 -103.50
CA ASP A 240 -6.34 -0.48 -103.39
C ASP A 240 -6.76 0.50 -102.28
N GLY A 241 -5.82 0.82 -101.41
CA GLY A 241 -6.08 1.39 -100.10
C GLY A 241 -6.46 2.87 -100.15
N SER A 242 -7.74 3.17 -100.35
CA SER A 242 -8.27 4.49 -99.99
C SER A 242 -8.28 4.64 -98.46
N ASN A 243 -7.16 5.13 -97.92
CA ASN A 243 -6.97 5.47 -96.52
C ASN A 243 -8.10 6.40 -96.03
N LEU A 244 -8.91 5.96 -95.06
CA LEU A 244 -9.67 6.88 -94.22
C LEU A 244 -8.66 7.70 -93.41
N GLN A 245 -8.41 8.94 -93.82
CA GLN A 245 -7.70 9.89 -92.96
C GLN A 245 -8.65 10.38 -91.87
N SER A 246 -8.51 9.84 -90.65
CA SER A 246 -9.08 10.44 -89.46
C SER A 246 -8.04 11.35 -88.80
N GLU A 247 -8.32 12.65 -88.75
CA GLU A 247 -7.51 13.61 -87.99
C GLU A 247 -7.50 13.26 -86.48
N PRO A 248 -6.33 13.22 -85.82
CA PRO A 248 -6.23 12.85 -84.41
C PRO A 248 -6.69 14.00 -83.52
N LYS A 249 -7.99 14.08 -83.24
CA LYS A 249 -8.50 14.93 -82.15
C LYS A 249 -8.34 14.21 -80.80
N PRO A 250 -7.66 14.81 -79.81
CA PRO A 250 -7.58 14.23 -78.47
C PRO A 250 -8.99 14.07 -77.88
N PHE A 251 -9.26 12.93 -77.26
CA PHE A 251 -10.52 12.68 -76.58
C PHE A 251 -10.58 13.49 -75.27
N GLU A 252 -11.53 14.42 -75.17
CA GLU A 252 -11.69 15.33 -74.02
C GLU A 252 -12.53 14.74 -72.87
N GLY A 253 -12.96 13.48 -72.97
CA GLY A 253 -13.76 12.84 -71.93
C GLY A 253 -12.93 12.45 -70.70
N SER A 254 -13.21 13.08 -69.56
CA SER A 254 -12.77 12.61 -68.24
C SER A 254 -13.97 12.36 -67.33
N SER A 255 -13.94 11.29 -66.55
CA SER A 255 -15.02 10.96 -65.62
C SER A 255 -15.04 11.92 -64.43
N GLU A 256 -16.22 12.09 -63.81
CA GLU A 256 -16.39 12.91 -62.60
C GLU A 256 -15.46 12.44 -61.48
N TYR A 257 -15.33 11.11 -61.32
CA TYR A 257 -14.39 10.50 -60.37
C TYR A 257 -12.95 10.99 -60.54
N ARG A 258 -12.46 11.12 -61.78
CA ARG A 258 -11.09 11.58 -62.05
C ARG A 258 -10.91 13.07 -61.77
N ARG A 259 -11.98 13.87 -61.87
CA ARG A 259 -11.96 15.31 -61.59
C ARG A 259 -12.05 15.61 -60.10
N GLU A 260 -12.81 14.80 -59.35
CA GLU A 260 -13.11 15.06 -57.94
C GLU A 260 -12.13 14.39 -56.95
N TYR A 261 -11.60 13.21 -57.27
CA TYR A 261 -10.75 12.45 -56.34
C TYR A 261 -9.27 12.68 -56.63
N LEU A 262 -8.78 13.87 -56.29
CA LEU A 262 -7.36 14.20 -56.33
C LEU A 262 -6.64 13.77 -55.05
N LYS A 263 -5.36 13.42 -55.16
CA LYS A 263 -4.53 13.09 -54.00
C LYS A 263 -4.31 14.36 -53.16
N HIS A 264 -5.03 14.49 -52.05
CA HIS A 264 -4.76 15.53 -51.07
C HIS A 264 -3.50 15.21 -50.26
N PRO A 265 -2.59 16.18 -50.03
CA PRO A 265 -1.49 15.98 -49.09
C PRO A 265 -2.08 15.84 -47.68
N LEU A 266 -1.92 14.66 -47.08
CA LEU A 266 -2.23 14.47 -45.67
C LEU A 266 -1.08 15.10 -44.87
N ASN A 267 -1.41 16.01 -43.95
CA ASN A 267 -0.43 16.46 -42.96
C ASN A 267 0.03 15.24 -42.16
N GLY A 268 1.35 15.07 -42.04
CA GLY A 268 1.94 13.96 -41.28
C GLY A 268 1.48 13.97 -39.82
N PRO A 269 1.57 12.83 -39.11
CA PRO A 269 1.27 12.80 -37.69
C PRO A 269 2.22 13.73 -36.95
N GLU A 270 1.68 14.68 -36.19
CA GLU A 270 2.46 15.50 -35.26
C GLU A 270 3.05 14.58 -34.18
N ILE A 271 4.34 14.72 -33.90
CA ILE A 271 5.12 13.87 -33.00
C ILE A 271 5.78 14.67 -31.86
N LEU A 272 6.05 13.98 -30.77
CA LEU A 272 6.74 14.50 -29.60
C LEU A 272 7.78 13.49 -29.12
N HIS A 273 8.90 13.99 -28.62
CA HIS A 273 9.99 13.16 -28.14
C HIS A 273 10.10 13.19 -26.63
N LEU A 274 10.15 12.02 -26.02
CA LEU A 274 10.31 11.82 -24.59
C LEU A 274 11.70 11.27 -24.32
N GLU A 275 12.42 11.91 -23.40
CA GLU A 275 13.77 11.52 -23.01
C GLU A 275 13.86 11.44 -21.47
N PRO A 276 14.58 10.46 -20.90
CA PRO A 276 14.91 10.48 -19.49
C PRO A 276 16.06 11.46 -19.22
N GLU A 277 16.16 11.96 -17.99
CA GLU A 277 17.28 12.81 -17.56
C GLU A 277 18.64 12.08 -17.65
N LEU A 278 19.60 12.71 -18.33
CA LEU A 278 20.97 12.20 -18.47
C LEU A 278 21.65 12.12 -17.09
N GLY A 279 22.09 10.91 -16.71
CA GLY A 279 22.78 10.66 -15.45
C GLY A 279 21.89 10.24 -14.27
N ASN A 280 20.55 10.22 -14.43
CA ASN A 280 19.64 9.75 -13.39
C ASN A 280 19.27 8.25 -13.59
N PRO A 281 19.71 7.32 -12.72
CA PRO A 281 19.42 5.89 -12.90
C PRO A 281 17.98 5.50 -12.55
N HIS A 282 17.15 6.45 -12.10
CA HIS A 282 15.80 6.19 -11.60
C HIS A 282 14.72 6.21 -12.67
N VAL A 283 14.95 6.86 -13.82
CA VAL A 283 14.06 6.84 -14.98
C VAL A 283 14.82 6.19 -16.13
N ARG A 284 14.34 5.04 -16.60
CA ARG A 284 14.91 4.35 -17.76
C ARG A 284 13.80 3.90 -18.69
N ARG A 285 14.14 3.79 -19.97
CA ARG A 285 13.25 3.18 -20.97
C ARG A 285 12.87 1.78 -20.50
N ALA A 286 11.56 1.50 -20.46
CA ALA A 286 11.07 0.19 -20.06
C ALA A 286 11.39 -0.83 -21.16
N ASN A 287 12.31 -1.75 -20.87
CA ASN A 287 12.62 -2.88 -21.76
C ASN A 287 11.53 -3.93 -21.60
N TRP A 288 10.48 -3.84 -22.41
CA TRP A 288 9.56 -4.94 -22.60
C TRP A 288 10.20 -5.92 -23.58
N ASN A 289 11.00 -6.86 -23.07
CA ASN A 289 11.38 -8.02 -23.87
C ASN A 289 10.09 -8.78 -24.19
N VAL A 290 9.70 -8.71 -25.47
CA VAL A 290 8.68 -9.58 -26.04
C VAL A 290 9.24 -11.00 -25.97
N ILE A 291 8.69 -11.83 -25.08
CA ILE A 291 8.86 -13.29 -25.06
C ILE A 291 7.83 -13.87 -26.03
#